data_AF-A0A966NIH3-F1
#
_entry.id   AF-A0A966NIH3-F1
#
_cell.length_a   1.000
_cell.length_b   1.000
_cell.length_c   1.000
_cell.angle_alpha   90.00
_cell.angle_beta   90.00
_cell.angle_gamma   90.00
#
_symmetry.space_group_name_H-M   'P 1'
#
loop_
_entity.id
_entity.type
_entity.pdbx_description
1 polymer ?
#
loop_
_entity_poly.entity_id
_entity_poly.type
_entity_poly.pdbx_seq_one_letter_code
_entity_poly.pdbx_strand_id
1 'polypeptide(L)' 'MRVPLTVTDFLRRAELVYGDRIAIVDEPEQPAPSWGSIDYREMARRARALAAGLDALGV' A
#
# COMPACT_ATOMS: atom_id res chain seq x y z
N MET A 1 25.95 0.54 13.36
CA MET A 1 24.77 1.25 12.84
C MET A 1 23.52 0.66 13.47
N ARG A 2 22.55 1.47 13.91
CA ARG A 2 21.23 1.00 14.40
C ARG A 2 20.16 1.69 13.54
N VAL A 3 19.36 0.91 12.80
CA VAL A 3 18.29 1.41 11.94
C VAL A 3 16.99 0.76 12.40
N PRO A 4 15.93 1.53 12.67
CA PRO A 4 14.63 0.96 13.00
C PRO A 4 14.08 0.16 11.83
N LEU A 5 13.50 -1.01 12.10
CA LEU A 5 12.74 -1.78 11.12
C LEU A 5 11.26 -1.42 11.26
N THR A 6 10.71 -0.77 10.25
CA THR A 6 9.34 -0.25 10.27
C THR A 6 8.47 -0.90 9.19
N VAL A 7 7.15 -0.76 9.32
CA VAL A 7 6.18 -1.22 8.30
C VAL A 7 6.43 -0.54 6.94
N THR A 8 6.80 0.74 6.96
CA THR A 8 7.12 1.52 5.76
C THR A 8 8.29 0.93 4.98
N ASP A 9 9.28 0.34 5.66
CA ASP A 9 10.44 -0.26 5.00
C ASP A 9 10.03 -1.48 4.16
N PHE A 10 9.10 -2.30 4.65
CA PHE A 10 8.57 -3.43 3.91
C PHE A 10 7.80 -2.98 2.66
N LEU A 11 6.95 -1.96 2.79
CA LEU A 11 6.19 -1.43 1.66
C LEU A 11 7.11 -0.81 0.60
N ARG A 12 8.11 -0.01 1.01
CA ARG A 12 9.10 0.57 0.09
C ARG A 12 9.89 -0.51 -0.63
N ARG A 13 10.29 -1.56 0.06
CA ARG A 13 11.00 -2.69 -0.56
C ARG A 13 10.09 -3.43 -1.54
N ALA A 14 8.82 -3.64 -1.21
CA ALA A 14 7.87 -4.30 -2.09
C ALA A 14 7.61 -3.49 -3.37
N GLU A 15 7.42 -2.17 -3.24
CA GLU A 15 7.31 -1.24 -4.38
C GLU A 15 8.55 -1.30 -5.28
N LEU A 16 9.75 -1.26 -4.68
CA LEU A 16 11.02 -1.22 -5.41
C LEU A 16 11.34 -2.53 -6.13
N VAL A 17 11.16 -3.67 -5.47
CA VAL A 17 11.63 -4.98 -5.95
C VAL A 17 10.53 -5.76 -6.68
N TYR A 18 9.27 -5.57 -6.28
CA TYR A 18 8.13 -6.36 -6.76
C TYR A 18 7.00 -5.46 -7.27
N GLY A 19 7.32 -4.30 -7.85
CA GLY A 19 6.33 -3.28 -8.20
C GLY A 19 5.12 -3.79 -9.01
N ASP A 20 5.34 -4.71 -9.94
CA ASP A 20 4.29 -5.26 -10.82
C ASP A 20 3.63 -6.54 -10.27
N ARG A 21 4.02 -6.98 -9.06
CA ARG A 21 3.40 -8.14 -8.41
C ARG A 21 2.12 -7.71 -7.70
N ILE A 22 1.08 -8.52 -7.84
CA ILE A 22 -0.19 -8.30 -7.15
C ILE A 22 0.02 -8.28 -5.64
N ALA A 23 -0.43 -7.19 -5.02
CA ALA A 23 -0.30 -6.88 -3.60
C ALA A 23 -1.63 -7.01 -2.86
N ILE A 24 -2.73 -6.61 -3.51
CA ILE A 24 -4.08 -6.66 -2.95
C ILE A 24 -5.00 -7.33 -3.97
N VAL A 25 -5.81 -8.24 -3.45
CA VAL A 25 -6.96 -8.81 -4.14
C VAL A 25 -8.18 -8.65 -3.25
N ASP A 26 -9.32 -8.50 -3.89
CA ASP A 26 -10.60 -8.43 -3.23
C ASP A 26 -11.09 -9.80 -2.77
N GLU A 27 -11.96 -9.82 -1.77
CA GLU A 27 -12.66 -11.03 -1.38
C GLU A 27 -13.70 -11.41 -2.46
N PRO A 28 -13.95 -12.71 -2.70
CA PRO A 28 -14.89 -13.13 -3.74
C PRO A 28 -16.33 -12.64 -3.53
N GLU A 29 -16.78 -12.53 -2.28
CA GLU A 29 -18.10 -12.03 -1.90
C GLU A 29 -17.92 -10.77 -1.04
N GLN A 30 -18.15 -9.61 -1.65
CA GLN A 30 -17.91 -8.32 -0.99
C GLN A 30 -19.02 -7.30 -1.30
N PRO A 31 -19.29 -6.35 -0.38
CA PRO A 31 -20.46 -5.48 -0.47
C PRO A 31 -20.35 -4.37 -1.53
N ALA A 32 -19.18 -4.21 -2.16
CA ALA A 32 -18.90 -3.13 -3.11
C ALA A 32 -18.29 -3.67 -4.42
N PRO A 33 -18.38 -2.92 -5.53
CA PRO A 33 -17.71 -3.26 -6.77
C PRO A 33 -16.22 -3.52 -6.55
N SER A 34 -15.71 -4.56 -7.20
CA SER A 34 -14.31 -4.93 -7.10
C SER A 34 -13.37 -3.84 -7.62
N TRP A 35 -12.30 -3.61 -6.87
CA TRP A 35 -11.14 -2.83 -7.27
C TRP A 35 -10.23 -3.59 -8.24
N GLY A 36 -10.50 -4.89 -8.43
CA GLY A 36 -9.65 -5.80 -9.18
C GLY A 36 -8.39 -6.16 -8.40
N SER A 37 -7.33 -6.49 -9.13
CA SER A 37 -6.02 -6.74 -8.55
C SER A 37 -5.19 -5.45 -8.57
N ILE A 38 -4.60 -5.11 -7.43
CA ILE A 38 -3.73 -3.94 -7.28
C ILE A 38 -2.30 -4.42 -7.08
N ASP A 39 -1.35 -3.87 -7.84
CA ASP A 39 0.07 -4.16 -7.70
C ASP A 39 0.74 -3.33 -6.59
N TYR A 40 1.99 -3.65 -6.26
CA TYR A 40 2.71 -2.95 -5.20
C TYR A 40 3.04 -1.49 -5.52
N ARG A 41 3.16 -1.09 -6.79
CA ARG A 41 3.33 0.33 -7.16
C ARG A 41 2.08 1.13 -6.83
N GLU A 42 0.93 0.63 -7.24
CA GLU A 42 -0.35 1.30 -6.99
C GLU A 42 -0.72 1.26 -5.50
N MET A 43 -0.44 0.16 -4.79
CA MET A 43 -0.59 0.09 -3.34
C MET A 43 0.24 1.18 -2.64
N ALA A 44 1.52 1.34 -3.02
CA ALA A 44 2.39 2.35 -2.41
C ALA A 44 1.94 3.78 -2.73
N ARG A 45 1.43 4.04 -3.94
CA ARG A 45 0.81 5.32 -4.31
C ARG A 45 -0.39 5.63 -3.41
N ARG A 46 -1.29 4.66 -3.21
CA ARG A 46 -2.47 4.81 -2.34
C ARG A 46 -2.10 5.01 -0.89
N ALA A 47 -1.11 4.28 -0.37
CA ALA A 47 -0.63 4.43 1.00
C ALA A 47 -0.10 5.85 1.27
N ARG A 48 0.65 6.42 0.32
CA ARG A 48 1.10 7.84 0.41
C ARG A 48 -0.07 8.82 0.38
N ALA A 49 -1.08 8.57 -0.45
CA ALA A 49 -2.28 9.40 -0.49
C ALA A 49 -3.08 9.33 0.83
N LEU A 50 -3.21 8.13 1.43
CA LEU A 50 -3.84 7.95 2.73
C LEU A 50 -3.08 8.70 3.83
N ALA A 51 -1.74 8.58 3.86
CA ALA A 51 -0.91 9.31 4.82
C ALA A 51 -1.12 10.83 4.69
N ALA A 52 -1.06 11.38 3.48
CA ALA A 52 -1.33 12.80 3.25
C ALA A 52 -2.74 13.23 3.68
N GLY A 53 -3.74 12.37 3.50
CA GLY A 53 -5.10 12.60 3.98
C GLY A 53 -5.20 12.63 5.50
N LEU A 54 -4.50 11.72 6.18
CA LEU A 54 -4.43 11.67 7.65
C LEU A 54 -3.66 12.88 8.21
N ASP A 55 -2.56 13.27 7.57
CA ASP A 55 -1.81 14.48 7.92
C ASP A 55 -2.71 15.72 7.86
N ALA A 56 -3.56 15.83 6.84
CA ALA A 56 -4.52 16.92 6.69
C ALA A 56 -5.60 16.94 7.80
N LEU A 57 -5.86 15.80 8.44
CA LEU A 57 -6.75 15.67 9.59
C LEU A 57 -6.03 15.87 10.93
N GLY A 58 -4.70 16.02 10.93
CA GLY A 58 -3.89 16.21 12.13
C GLY A 58 -3.67 14.94 12.96
N VAL A 59 -3.72 13.77 12.31
CA VAL A 59 -3.45 12.45 12.92
C VAL A 59 -1.96 12.14 12.91
#